data_AF-A0A7S2E1A2-F1
#
_entry.id   AF-A0A7S2E1A2-F1
#
_cell.length_a   1.000
_cell.length_b   1.000
_cell.length_c   1.000
_cell.angle_alpha   90.00
_cell.angle_beta   90.00
_cell.angle_gamma   90.00
#
_symmetry.space_group_name_H-M   'P 1'
#
loop_
_entity.id
_entity.type
_entity.pdbx_description
1 polymer ?
#
loop_
_entity_poly.entity_id
_entity_poly.type
_entity_poly.pdbx_seq_one_letter_code
_entity_poly.pdbx_strand_id
1 'polypeptide(L)'
;AGAEEVDKQEDTCMLGQAEAAEVCEPEEAEERRARLRRAFVGKLAYYRTIGRTRGRQWSQVVLAQEPVGESVAGGALEREEIEERPNGPRRHALRVGGTLQNRWRCEVHSWRGYCLVVCRAPPEETWDPEGEFKDTQAIRFPDFDKFDNVLEHTEPEFIEVPIMHLLPEKWHSDYERFCGRGEKGEQVRMNWSGHYAVDIPKV
;
A
#
# COMPACT_ATOMS: atom_id res chain seq x y z
N ALA A 1 17.72 24.21 -6.85
CA ALA A 1 18.65 23.39 -6.05
C ALA A 1 17.97 22.31 -5.21
N GLY A 2 16.63 22.22 -5.12
CA GLY A 2 15.94 21.35 -4.15
C GLY A 2 15.33 20.03 -4.66
N ALA A 3 15.54 19.64 -5.92
CA ALA A 3 15.02 18.36 -6.45
C ALA A 3 16.09 17.24 -6.38
N GLU A 4 17.33 17.55 -6.78
CA GLU A 4 18.44 16.57 -6.81
C GLU A 4 18.92 16.09 -5.42
N GLU A 5 18.71 16.86 -4.35
CA GLU A 5 19.05 16.43 -2.99
C GLU A 5 18.01 15.48 -2.39
N VAL A 6 16.74 15.57 -2.81
CA VAL A 6 15.66 14.73 -2.29
C VAL A 6 15.75 13.31 -2.86
N ASP A 7 16.16 13.18 -4.12
CA ASP A 7 16.42 11.88 -4.76
C ASP A 7 17.60 11.13 -4.14
N LYS A 8 18.61 11.84 -3.59
CA LYS A 8 19.75 11.21 -2.91
C LYS A 8 19.38 10.53 -1.59
N GLN A 9 18.19 10.77 -1.05
CA GLN A 9 17.71 10.13 0.18
C GLN A 9 16.71 8.99 -0.06
N GLU A 10 16.31 8.75 -1.31
CA GLU A 10 15.46 7.61 -1.63
C GLU A 10 16.28 6.32 -1.72
N ASP A 11 15.71 5.24 -1.20
CA ASP A 11 16.35 3.94 -1.33
C ASP A 11 16.44 3.54 -2.80
N THR A 12 17.58 2.98 -3.19
CA THR A 12 17.76 2.39 -4.52
C THR A 12 16.92 1.13 -4.70
N CYS A 13 16.52 0.49 -3.60
CA CYS A 13 15.82 -0.79 -3.58
C CYS A 13 14.47 -0.68 -2.87
N MET A 14 13.45 -1.36 -3.40
CA MET A 14 12.11 -1.40 -2.80
C MET A 14 12.04 -2.30 -1.56
N LEU A 15 12.78 -3.41 -1.57
CA LEU A 15 12.80 -4.41 -0.50
C LEU A 15 14.17 -4.41 0.18
N GLY A 16 14.17 -4.56 1.51
CA GLY A 16 15.38 -4.94 2.24
C GLY A 16 15.78 -6.38 1.92
N GLN A 17 17.03 -6.77 2.19
CA GLN A 17 17.50 -8.14 1.93
C GLN A 17 16.68 -9.21 2.66
N ALA A 18 16.36 -8.99 3.94
CA ALA A 18 15.57 -9.92 4.74
C ALA A 18 14.13 -10.03 4.20
N GLU A 19 13.50 -8.89 3.88
CA GLU A 19 12.16 -8.86 3.30
C GLU A 19 12.13 -9.54 1.92
N ALA A 20 13.16 -9.34 1.09
CA ALA A 20 13.28 -10.03 -0.19
C ALA A 20 13.40 -11.55 -0.01
N ALA A 21 14.12 -12.02 1.00
CA ALA A 21 14.22 -13.43 1.33
C ALA A 21 12.84 -14.01 1.75
N GLU A 22 12.09 -13.30 2.61
CA GLU A 22 10.74 -13.70 3.02
C GLU A 22 9.75 -13.76 1.85
N VAL A 23 9.83 -12.81 0.91
CA VAL A 23 9.01 -12.82 -0.31
C VAL A 23 9.37 -13.99 -1.22
N CYS A 24 10.64 -14.38 -1.26
CA CYS A 24 11.14 -15.46 -2.11
C CYS A 24 11.07 -16.85 -1.47
N GLU A 25 10.74 -16.95 -0.18
CA GLU A 25 10.68 -18.21 0.57
C GLU A 25 9.75 -19.27 -0.09
N PRO A 26 8.55 -18.93 -0.59
CA PRO A 26 7.70 -19.93 -1.23
C PRO A 26 8.30 -20.50 -2.52
N GLU A 27 8.16 -21.80 -2.71
CA GLU A 27 8.53 -22.47 -3.96
C GLU A 27 7.59 -22.13 -5.13
N GLU A 28 6.31 -21.86 -4.84
CA GLU A 28 5.30 -21.52 -5.83
C GLU A 28 5.40 -20.05 -6.29
N ALA A 29 5.42 -19.84 -7.61
CA ALA A 29 5.54 -18.50 -8.18
C ALA A 29 4.37 -17.58 -7.83
N GLU A 30 3.15 -18.12 -7.80
CA GLU A 30 1.95 -17.34 -7.46
C GLU A 30 1.97 -16.87 -6.01
N GLU A 31 2.47 -17.69 -5.08
CA GLU A 31 2.61 -17.31 -3.68
C GLU A 31 3.67 -16.22 -3.51
N ARG A 32 4.83 -16.34 -4.19
CA ARG A 32 5.84 -15.26 -4.22
C ARG A 32 5.26 -13.95 -4.75
N ARG A 33 4.48 -14.01 -5.83
CA ARG A 33 3.77 -12.83 -6.38
C ARG A 33 2.77 -12.25 -5.38
N ALA A 34 2.03 -13.08 -4.66
CA ALA A 34 1.10 -12.62 -3.63
C ALA A 34 1.85 -11.92 -2.48
N ARG A 35 2.98 -12.47 -2.00
CA ARG A 35 3.83 -11.85 -0.96
C ARG A 35 4.43 -10.53 -1.41
N LEU A 36 4.91 -10.46 -2.66
CA LEU A 36 5.44 -9.22 -3.24
C LEU A 36 4.35 -8.13 -3.33
N ARG A 37 3.16 -8.48 -3.83
CA ARG A 37 2.01 -7.56 -3.89
C ARG A 37 1.65 -7.04 -2.50
N ARG A 38 1.58 -7.92 -1.51
CA ARG A 38 1.29 -7.53 -0.11
C ARG A 38 2.35 -6.56 0.43
N ALA A 39 3.64 -6.84 0.23
CA ALA A 39 4.73 -5.96 0.66
C ALA A 39 4.61 -4.58 0.02
N PHE A 40 4.41 -4.54 -1.30
CA PHE A 40 4.31 -3.28 -2.05
C PHE A 40 3.09 -2.45 -1.67
N VAL A 41 1.90 -3.05 -1.66
CA VAL A 41 0.65 -2.37 -1.29
C VAL A 41 0.72 -1.92 0.17
N GLY A 42 1.36 -2.69 1.05
CA GLY A 42 1.61 -2.29 2.44
C GLY A 42 2.46 -1.03 2.58
N LYS A 43 3.58 -0.95 1.84
CA LYS A 43 4.44 0.25 1.81
C LYS A 43 3.70 1.47 1.25
N LEU A 44 2.92 1.27 0.18
CA LEU A 44 2.09 2.33 -0.39
C LEU A 44 1.04 2.83 0.60
N ALA A 45 0.34 1.92 1.28
CA ALA A 45 -0.64 2.25 2.28
C ALA A 45 0.00 3.06 3.42
N TYR A 46 1.16 2.62 3.94
CA TYR A 46 1.92 3.38 4.94
C TYR A 46 2.24 4.82 4.50
N TYR A 47 2.85 4.99 3.31
CA TYR A 47 3.25 6.33 2.85
C TYR A 47 2.08 7.24 2.53
N ARG A 48 0.96 6.67 2.05
CA ARG A 48 -0.30 7.40 1.89
C ARG A 48 -0.84 7.85 3.25
N THR A 49 -0.82 6.99 4.26
CA THR A 49 -1.29 7.32 5.61
C THR A 49 -0.52 8.48 6.25
N ILE A 50 0.79 8.61 5.99
CA ILE A 50 1.61 9.75 6.48
C ILE A 50 1.74 10.91 5.49
N GLY A 51 0.97 10.91 4.39
CA GLY A 51 1.00 11.98 3.38
C GLY A 51 2.36 12.23 2.73
N ARG A 52 3.25 11.23 2.70
CA ARG A 52 4.62 11.38 2.16
C ARG A 52 4.69 10.91 0.72
N THR A 53 4.87 11.85 -0.20
CA THR A 53 4.95 11.60 -1.65
C THR A 53 6.38 11.54 -2.21
N ARG A 54 7.37 12.10 -1.50
CA ARG A 54 8.78 12.19 -1.93
C ARG A 54 9.76 11.75 -0.84
N GLY A 55 10.99 11.42 -1.25
CA GLY A 55 12.08 11.07 -0.33
C GLY A 55 11.77 9.78 0.42
N ARG A 56 11.13 8.80 -0.23
CA ARG A 56 10.64 7.59 0.41
C ARG A 56 11.77 6.56 0.59
N GLN A 57 11.92 6.06 1.82
CA GLN A 57 12.85 5.00 2.19
C GLN A 57 12.15 3.64 2.18
N TRP A 58 11.85 3.14 0.99
CA TRP A 58 11.00 1.98 0.77
C TRP A 58 11.50 0.72 1.49
N SER A 59 12.80 0.47 1.49
CA SER A 59 13.41 -0.70 2.12
C SER A 59 13.25 -0.68 3.65
N GLN A 60 13.01 0.48 4.25
CA GLN A 60 12.85 0.63 5.69
C GLN A 60 11.44 0.27 6.18
N VAL A 61 10.43 0.28 5.30
CA VAL A 61 9.04 -0.02 5.65
C VAL A 61 8.74 -1.46 5.30
N VAL A 62 8.46 -2.30 6.29
CA VAL A 62 8.22 -3.74 6.10
C VAL A 62 6.89 -4.11 6.71
N LEU A 63 5.98 -4.63 5.89
CA LEU A 63 4.75 -5.26 6.34
C LEU A 63 4.98 -6.77 6.41
N ALA A 64 4.84 -7.35 7.61
CA ALA A 64 5.06 -8.78 7.81
C ALA A 64 4.14 -9.63 6.93
N GLN A 65 4.66 -10.72 6.37
CA GLN A 65 3.89 -11.61 5.51
C GLN A 65 2.86 -12.44 6.28
N GLU A 66 3.20 -12.79 7.52
CA GLU A 66 2.31 -13.55 8.40
C GLU A 66 1.36 -12.63 9.16
N PRO A 67 0.10 -13.04 9.32
CA PRO A 67 -0.86 -12.30 10.13
C PRO A 67 -0.54 -12.44 11.62
N VAL A 68 -0.99 -11.46 12.39
CA VAL A 68 -0.85 -11.39 13.85
C VAL A 68 -2.22 -11.32 14.50
N GLY A 69 -2.31 -11.76 15.75
CA GLY A 69 -3.56 -11.71 16.52
C GLY A 69 -4.10 -10.28 16.67
N GLU A 70 -5.42 -10.14 16.77
CA GLU A 70 -6.05 -8.82 16.93
C GLU A 70 -5.63 -8.13 18.23
N SER A 71 -5.43 -8.92 19.28
CA SER A 71 -5.22 -8.48 20.67
C SER A 71 -3.83 -7.86 20.93
N VAL A 72 -2.78 -8.26 20.20
CA VAL A 72 -1.40 -7.81 20.45
C VAL A 72 -0.65 -7.59 19.14
N ALA A 73 0.00 -6.43 18.99
CA ALA A 73 0.88 -6.17 17.85
C ALA A 73 2.07 -7.15 17.87
N GLY A 74 2.16 -8.03 16.85
CA GLY A 74 3.16 -9.09 16.82
C GLY A 74 2.80 -10.33 17.64
N GLY A 75 1.59 -10.42 18.18
CA GLY A 75 1.07 -11.63 18.83
C GLY A 75 0.76 -12.73 17.80
N ALA A 76 0.83 -13.98 18.24
CA ALA A 76 0.42 -15.11 17.41
C ALA A 76 -1.07 -15.00 17.06
N LEU A 77 -1.42 -15.34 15.82
CA LEU A 77 -2.82 -15.46 15.41
C LEU A 77 -3.40 -16.75 16.00
N GLU A 78 -4.43 -16.63 16.83
CA GLU A 78 -5.09 -17.78 17.44
C GLU A 78 -5.96 -18.54 16.42
N ARG A 79 -6.10 -19.86 16.60
CA ARG A 79 -6.91 -20.70 15.69
C ARG A 79 -8.37 -20.28 15.64
N GLU A 80 -8.92 -19.87 16.78
CA GLU A 80 -10.29 -19.38 16.90
C GLU A 80 -10.50 -18.13 16.02
N GLU A 81 -9.55 -17.18 16.03
CA GLU A 81 -9.58 -16.00 15.14
C GLU A 81 -9.49 -16.40 13.65
N ILE A 82 -8.79 -17.50 13.33
CA ILE A 82 -8.72 -18.04 11.97
C ILE A 82 -10.11 -18.55 11.55
N GLU A 83 -10.71 -19.39 12.38
CA GLU A 83 -11.97 -20.08 12.11
C GLU A 83 -13.17 -19.12 12.04
N GLU A 84 -13.20 -18.07 12.86
CA GLU A 84 -14.27 -17.07 12.83
C GLU A 84 -14.34 -16.29 11.52
N ARG A 85 -13.21 -16.11 10.84
CA ARG A 85 -13.10 -15.23 9.66
C ARG A 85 -12.18 -15.80 8.58
N PRO A 86 -12.46 -16.98 8.01
CA PRO A 86 -11.52 -17.70 7.13
C PRO A 86 -11.00 -16.85 5.95
N ASN A 87 -11.82 -15.92 5.44
CA ASN A 87 -11.46 -14.99 4.35
C ASN A 87 -11.54 -13.51 4.77
N GLY A 88 -11.62 -13.23 6.08
CA GLY A 88 -11.75 -11.88 6.59
C GLY A 88 -10.42 -11.12 6.59
N PRO A 89 -10.46 -9.80 6.87
CA PRO A 89 -9.25 -9.02 7.09
C PRO A 89 -8.37 -9.62 8.17
N ARG A 90 -7.06 -9.61 7.93
CA ARG A 90 -6.07 -10.03 8.91
C ARG A 90 -5.16 -8.88 9.27
N ARG A 91 -4.81 -8.77 10.56
CA ARG A 91 -3.84 -7.79 11.02
C ARG A 91 -2.43 -8.29 10.66
N HIS A 92 -1.56 -7.40 10.21
CA HIS A 92 -0.16 -7.67 9.95
C HIS A 92 0.72 -6.70 10.73
N ALA A 93 1.89 -7.16 11.17
CA ALA A 93 2.85 -6.32 11.87
C ALA A 93 3.56 -5.36 10.89
N LEU A 94 3.66 -4.09 11.26
CA LEU A 94 4.41 -3.08 10.51
C LEU A 94 5.73 -2.78 11.21
N ARG A 95 6.83 -2.81 10.47
CA ARG A 95 8.15 -2.35 10.92
C ARG A 95 8.60 -1.16 10.09
N VAL A 96 9.17 -0.16 10.74
CA VAL A 96 9.79 0.99 10.08
C VAL A 96 11.19 1.15 10.67
N GLY A 97 12.22 1.12 9.81
CA GLY A 97 13.62 1.14 10.26
C GLY A 97 13.98 -0.03 11.17
N GLY A 98 13.38 -1.21 10.94
CA GLY A 98 13.53 -2.40 11.78
C GLY A 98 12.73 -2.37 13.09
N THR A 99 12.15 -1.24 13.48
CA THR A 99 11.38 -1.08 14.72
C THR A 99 9.92 -1.41 14.50
N LEU A 100 9.34 -2.25 15.37
CA LEU A 100 7.93 -2.63 15.34
C LEU A 100 7.04 -1.45 15.73
N GLN A 101 6.06 -1.14 14.89
CA GLN A 101 5.12 -0.05 15.05
C GLN A 101 3.86 -0.51 15.79
N ASN A 102 3.93 -0.60 17.12
CA ASN A 102 2.86 -1.18 17.95
C ASN A 102 1.54 -0.41 17.91
N ARG A 103 1.60 0.92 17.69
CA ARG A 103 0.44 1.81 17.62
C ARG A 103 -0.23 1.82 16.24
N TRP A 104 0.43 1.25 15.25
CA TRP A 104 -0.11 1.12 13.90
C TRP A 104 -0.99 -0.13 13.79
N ARG A 105 -2.05 0.01 13.00
CA ARG A 105 -2.93 -1.10 12.63
C ARG A 105 -2.95 -1.24 11.11
N CYS A 106 -2.38 -2.33 10.62
CA CYS A 106 -2.34 -2.67 9.21
C CYS A 106 -3.20 -3.93 8.98
N GLU A 107 -4.25 -3.79 8.18
CA GLU A 107 -5.17 -4.87 7.85
C GLU A 107 -5.01 -5.24 6.39
N VAL A 108 -4.79 -6.52 6.10
CA VAL A 108 -4.70 -7.06 4.74
C VAL A 108 -6.00 -7.80 4.44
N HIS A 109 -6.63 -7.44 3.33
CA HIS A 109 -7.83 -8.08 2.83
C HIS A 109 -7.51 -8.78 1.51
N SER A 110 -8.07 -9.98 1.34
CA SER A 110 -8.11 -10.67 0.06
C SER A 110 -9.52 -10.55 -0.50
N TRP A 111 -9.67 -9.93 -1.67
CA TRP A 111 -10.97 -9.77 -2.30
C TRP A 111 -10.88 -10.09 -3.79
N ARG A 112 -11.53 -11.16 -4.26
CA ARG A 112 -11.57 -11.56 -5.68
C ARG A 112 -10.19 -11.58 -6.38
N GLY A 113 -9.15 -12.02 -5.66
CA GLY A 113 -7.77 -12.05 -6.19
C GLY A 113 -6.99 -10.73 -6.05
N TYR A 114 -7.63 -9.66 -5.56
CA TYR A 114 -6.98 -8.41 -5.21
C TYR A 114 -6.48 -8.41 -3.76
N CYS A 115 -5.33 -7.77 -3.55
CA CYS A 115 -4.76 -7.50 -2.23
C CYS A 115 -5.03 -6.04 -1.85
N LEU A 116 -5.80 -5.83 -0.79
CA LEU A 116 -6.07 -4.51 -0.23
C LEU A 116 -5.36 -4.39 1.11
N VAL A 117 -4.68 -3.28 1.36
CA VAL A 117 -4.05 -3.00 2.65
C VAL A 117 -4.59 -1.69 3.20
N VAL A 118 -5.10 -1.74 4.43
CA VAL A 118 -5.60 -0.59 5.17
C VAL A 118 -4.64 -0.31 6.33
N CYS A 119 -3.93 0.81 6.26
CA CYS A 119 -3.05 1.28 7.33
C CYS A 119 -3.71 2.41 8.12
N ARG A 120 -3.79 2.24 9.44
CA ARG A 120 -4.24 3.27 10.39
C ARG A 120 -3.07 3.63 11.31
N ALA A 121 -2.61 4.86 11.18
CA ALA A 121 -1.56 5.44 12.02
C ALA A 121 -2.15 6.08 13.28
N PRO A 122 -1.34 6.29 14.33
CA PRO A 122 -1.74 7.14 15.44
C PRO A 122 -1.91 8.61 14.98
N PRO A 123 -2.80 9.40 15.62
CA PRO A 123 -3.14 10.74 15.15
C PRO A 123 -1.97 11.73 15.07
N GLU A 124 -0.90 11.50 15.85
CA GLU A 124 0.26 12.39 15.86
C GLU A 124 1.19 12.16 14.66
N GLU A 125 1.10 10.99 14.01
CA GLU A 125 1.92 10.60 12.86
C GLU A 125 1.17 10.76 11.52
N THR A 126 -0.16 10.88 11.55
CA THR A 126 -0.94 11.24 10.37
C THR A 126 -0.63 12.68 9.98
N TRP A 127 0.33 12.84 9.07
CA TRP A 127 0.64 14.10 8.44
C TRP A 127 -0.22 14.24 7.18
N ASP A 128 -1.20 15.13 7.25
CA ASP A 128 -2.12 15.47 6.17
C ASP A 128 -1.87 16.93 5.75
N PRO A 129 -0.80 17.19 4.96
CA PRO A 129 -0.45 18.55 4.55
C PRO A 129 -1.46 19.14 3.57
N GLU A 130 -2.21 18.30 2.86
CA GLU A 130 -3.21 18.69 1.87
C GLU A 130 -4.62 18.83 2.47
N GLY A 131 -4.84 18.39 3.71
CA GLY A 131 -6.10 18.53 4.42
C GLY A 131 -7.15 17.47 4.07
N GLU A 132 -6.83 16.49 3.22
CA GLU A 132 -7.78 15.51 2.69
C GLU A 132 -8.41 14.64 3.80
N PHE A 133 -7.63 14.28 4.82
CA PHE A 133 -8.09 13.50 5.98
C PHE A 133 -8.87 14.36 6.98
N LYS A 134 -8.46 15.60 7.21
CA LYS A 134 -9.23 16.55 8.04
C LYS A 134 -10.56 16.92 7.40
N ASP A 135 -10.59 17.08 6.08
CA ASP A 135 -11.79 17.38 5.30
C ASP A 135 -12.74 16.17 5.29
N THR A 136 -12.24 14.95 5.09
CA THR A 136 -13.08 13.74 5.22
C THR A 136 -13.58 13.50 6.64
N GLN A 137 -12.84 13.89 7.69
CA GLN A 137 -13.36 13.87 9.06
C GLN A 137 -14.40 14.97 9.33
N ALA A 138 -14.29 16.14 8.72
CA ALA A 138 -15.32 17.18 8.78
C ALA A 138 -16.61 16.73 8.08
N ILE A 139 -16.48 15.92 7.03
CA ILE A 139 -17.58 15.27 6.29
C ILE A 139 -18.18 14.08 7.05
N ARG A 140 -17.69 13.71 8.25
CA ARG A 140 -18.24 12.59 9.04
C ARG A 140 -19.70 12.82 9.48
N PHE A 141 -20.19 14.05 9.39
CA PHE A 141 -21.59 14.44 9.43
C PHE A 141 -21.91 15.33 8.22
N PRO A 142 -22.04 14.78 7.02
CA PRO A 142 -22.38 15.58 5.85
C PRO A 142 -23.87 15.97 5.94
N ASP A 143 -24.18 17.22 5.60
CA ASP A 143 -25.57 17.62 5.35
C ASP A 143 -26.16 16.69 4.27
N PHE A 144 -27.35 16.16 4.53
CA PHE A 144 -28.03 15.15 3.69
C PHE A 144 -28.00 15.50 2.19
N ASP A 145 -28.11 16.78 1.85
CA ASP A 145 -28.12 17.30 0.49
C ASP A 145 -26.84 17.02 -0.32
N LYS A 146 -25.69 16.76 0.33
CA LYS A 146 -24.45 16.40 -0.39
C LYS A 146 -24.42 14.93 -0.81
N PHE A 147 -25.10 14.03 -0.07
CA PHE A 147 -25.16 12.62 -0.43
C PHE A 147 -26.04 12.41 -1.66
N ASP A 148 -27.16 13.13 -1.76
CA ASP A 148 -28.03 13.06 -2.94
C ASP A 148 -27.28 13.50 -4.21
N ASN A 149 -26.47 14.56 -4.13
CA ASN A 149 -25.63 14.99 -5.25
C ASN A 149 -24.58 13.93 -5.67
N VAL A 150 -23.93 13.26 -4.71
CA VAL A 150 -22.91 12.22 -5.00
C VAL A 150 -23.53 10.92 -5.51
N LEU A 151 -24.72 10.57 -5.03
CA LEU A 151 -25.47 9.38 -5.48
C LEU A 151 -26.09 9.57 -6.87
N GLU A 152 -26.26 10.80 -7.32
CA GLU A 152 -26.68 11.15 -8.68
C GLU A 152 -25.51 11.17 -9.69
N HIS A 153 -24.26 11.15 -9.24
CA HIS A 153 -23.10 11.09 -10.13
C HIS A 153 -22.84 9.65 -10.63
N THR A 154 -22.68 9.51 -11.94
CA THR A 154 -22.23 8.26 -12.58
C THR A 154 -20.89 7.83 -11.99
N GLU A 155 -20.77 6.55 -11.62
CA GLU A 155 -19.52 5.96 -11.12
C GLU A 155 -18.35 6.34 -12.06
N PRO A 156 -17.22 6.85 -11.53
CA PRO A 156 -16.10 7.26 -12.35
C PRO A 156 -15.60 6.07 -13.18
N GLU A 157 -15.25 6.32 -14.43
CA GLU A 157 -14.69 5.28 -15.28
C GLU A 157 -13.42 4.72 -14.63
N PHE A 158 -13.23 3.42 -14.72
CA PHE A 158 -12.00 2.82 -14.24
C PHE A 158 -11.09 2.52 -15.42
N ILE A 159 -9.81 2.84 -15.28
CA ILE A 159 -8.80 2.47 -16.27
C ILE A 159 -7.93 1.32 -15.74
N GLU A 160 -7.53 0.44 -16.65
CA GLU A 160 -6.57 -0.63 -16.40
C GLU A 160 -5.16 -0.15 -16.76
N VAL A 161 -4.34 0.13 -15.75
CA VAL A 161 -2.97 0.62 -15.94
C VAL A 161 -1.98 -0.50 -15.60
N PRO A 162 -1.09 -0.91 -16.53
CA PRO A 162 -0.02 -1.84 -16.21
C PRO A 162 0.83 -1.33 -15.04
N ILE A 163 1.13 -2.19 -14.06
CA ILE A 163 1.91 -1.80 -12.87
C ILE A 163 3.22 -1.09 -13.24
N MET A 164 3.90 -1.51 -14.32
CA MET A 164 5.14 -0.86 -14.76
C MET A 164 4.99 0.64 -15.02
N HIS A 165 3.83 1.11 -15.51
CA HIS A 165 3.60 2.53 -15.75
C HIS A 165 3.39 3.35 -14.47
N LEU A 166 3.17 2.68 -13.34
CA LEU A 166 3.07 3.29 -12.01
C LEU A 166 4.39 3.27 -11.24
N LEU A 167 5.38 2.48 -11.71
CA LEU A 167 6.68 2.36 -11.08
C LEU A 167 7.67 3.37 -11.68
N PRO A 168 8.51 4.02 -10.85
CA PRO A 168 9.69 4.73 -11.35
C PRO A 168 10.57 3.81 -12.21
N GLU A 169 11.15 4.35 -13.29
CA GLU A 169 11.96 3.58 -14.26
C GLU A 169 13.08 2.76 -13.59
N LYS A 170 13.69 3.31 -12.53
CA LYS A 170 14.74 2.65 -11.74
C LYS A 170 14.34 1.29 -11.14
N TRP A 171 13.05 0.97 -11.03
CA TRP A 171 12.54 -0.29 -10.48
C TRP A 171 11.94 -1.24 -11.52
N HIS A 172 11.97 -0.86 -12.80
CA HIS A 172 11.43 -1.73 -13.86
C HIS A 172 12.22 -3.03 -13.95
N SER A 173 13.54 -2.98 -13.79
CA SER A 173 14.41 -4.16 -13.79
C SER A 173 14.14 -5.10 -12.61
N ASP A 174 13.92 -4.57 -11.42
CA ASP A 174 13.55 -5.34 -10.24
C ASP A 174 12.18 -6.00 -10.44
N TYR A 175 11.20 -5.24 -10.91
CA TYR A 175 9.87 -5.77 -11.23
C TYR A 175 9.93 -6.89 -12.27
N GLU A 176 10.68 -6.71 -13.37
CA GLU A 176 10.89 -7.76 -14.38
C GLU A 176 11.54 -9.02 -13.79
N ARG A 177 12.54 -8.84 -12.92
CA ARG A 177 13.31 -9.92 -12.30
C ARG A 177 12.45 -10.78 -11.36
N PHE A 178 11.58 -10.16 -10.58
CA PHE A 178 10.75 -10.86 -9.59
C PHE A 178 9.44 -11.41 -10.18
N CYS A 179 8.85 -10.72 -11.16
CA CYS A 179 7.55 -11.10 -11.73
C CYS A 179 7.66 -11.96 -13.00
N GLY A 180 8.85 -11.99 -13.62
CA GLY A 180 9.19 -12.83 -14.77
C GLY A 180 8.39 -12.48 -16.02
N ARG A 181 8.78 -11.41 -16.73
CA ARG A 181 8.33 -10.98 -18.09
C ARG A 181 6.99 -11.57 -18.60
N GLY A 182 5.92 -11.50 -17.79
CA GLY A 182 4.67 -12.20 -18.08
C GLY A 182 3.87 -11.49 -19.18
N GLU A 183 3.32 -12.25 -20.11
CA GLU A 183 2.53 -11.80 -21.28
C GLU A 183 1.22 -11.05 -20.94
N LYS A 184 0.97 -10.79 -19.66
CA LYS A 184 -0.01 -9.81 -19.19
C LYS A 184 0.60 -9.11 -17.99
N GLY A 185 1.24 -7.97 -18.23
CA GLY A 185 1.63 -7.07 -17.15
C GLY A 185 0.40 -6.77 -16.31
N GLU A 186 0.40 -7.23 -15.07
CA GLU A 186 -0.73 -7.11 -14.13
C GLU A 186 -1.25 -5.67 -14.16
N GLN A 187 -2.52 -5.52 -14.53
CA GLN A 187 -3.18 -4.23 -14.62
C GLN A 187 -3.79 -3.87 -13.27
N VAL A 188 -3.59 -2.65 -12.81
CA VAL A 188 -4.30 -2.08 -11.66
C VAL A 188 -5.48 -1.30 -12.20
N ARG A 189 -6.67 -1.58 -11.66
CA ARG A 189 -7.89 -0.83 -11.95
C ARG A 189 -7.93 0.39 -11.03
N MET A 190 -7.84 1.59 -11.61
CA MET A 190 -7.79 2.86 -10.86
C MET A 190 -8.95 3.75 -11.29
N ASN A 191 -9.53 4.52 -10.35
CA ASN A 191 -10.54 5.53 -10.67
C ASN A 191 -9.93 6.55 -11.64
N TRP A 192 -10.57 6.78 -12.77
CA TRP A 192 -10.24 7.87 -13.68
C TRP A 192 -10.82 9.16 -13.11
N SER A 193 -9.97 9.99 -12.52
CA SER A 193 -10.36 11.30 -11.98
C SER A 193 -10.33 12.42 -13.03
N GLY A 194 -10.31 12.09 -14.33
CA GLY A 194 -10.15 13.08 -15.42
C GLY A 194 -8.75 13.69 -15.47
N HIS A 195 -8.62 14.88 -16.06
CA HIS A 195 -7.36 15.63 -16.22
C HIS A 195 -6.79 16.18 -14.90
N TYR A 196 -6.60 15.34 -13.89
CA TYR A 196 -5.48 15.56 -12.99
C TYR A 196 -4.26 15.00 -13.70
N ALA A 197 -3.57 15.87 -14.44
CA ALA A 197 -2.18 15.64 -14.77
C ALA A 197 -1.48 15.42 -13.44
N VAL A 198 -1.25 14.16 -13.09
CA VAL A 198 -0.11 13.81 -12.25
C VAL A 198 1.05 14.47 -12.97
N ASP A 199 1.61 15.53 -12.39
CA ASP A 199 2.86 16.11 -12.87
C ASP A 199 3.90 15.00 -12.76
N ILE A 200 3.97 14.19 -13.81
CA ILE A 200 5.09 13.28 -14.07
C ILE A 200 6.23 14.24 -14.38
N PRO A 201 7.20 14.40 -13.47
CA PRO A 201 8.34 15.25 -13.76
C PRO A 201 9.04 14.63 -14.96
N LYS A 202 9.06 15.34 -16.09
CA LYS A 202 9.94 15.01 -17.19
C LYS A 202 11.33 15.51 -16.82
N VAL A 203 12.15 14.69 -16.16
CA VAL A 203 13.62 14.70 -16.26
C VAL A 203 14.14 13.30 -15.98
#